data_AF-A0A8C6SYD6-F1
#
_entry.id   AF-A0A8C6SYD6-F1
#
_cell.length_a   1.000
_cell.length_b   1.000
_cell.length_c   1.000
_cell.angle_alpha   90.00
_cell.angle_beta   90.00
_cell.angle_gamma   90.00
#
_symmetry.space_group_name_H-M   'P 1'
#
loop_
_entity.id
_entity.type
_entity.pdbx_description
1 polymer ?
#
loop_
_entity_poly.entity_id
_entity_poly.type
_entity_poly.pdbx_seq_one_letter_code
_entity_poly.pdbx_strand_id
1 'polypeptide(L)'
;MWDPEEFLKCIWHAFTALDMDRRGKVSKSQLKVLSLNVCNIMKIPFDPCVLEDHFKDDDTGPLSEQGYMRYLSNFILNKPQDDFATLELFKFCWTLSYKKNLSRHLHISRDDAFKVWCIFNFLSENKYPLFIITQEVEYLLKLLTNAMGDVWSEGKLAEYHVELSLTKSKSLTAWELIELVGVQLFKNKSPSALTAAINEVFEELILGILKQVLETHMQLSVIPHYKVAAEL
;
A
#
# COMPACT_ATOMS: atom_id res chain seq x y z
N MET A 1 3.29 -13.63 -9.17
CA MET A 1 2.04 -12.85 -9.24
C MET A 1 1.96 -12.04 -7.96
N TRP A 2 1.86 -10.71 -8.05
CA TRP A 2 1.62 -9.89 -6.85
C TRP A 2 0.33 -10.37 -6.18
N ASP A 3 0.33 -10.44 -4.86
CA ASP A 3 -0.88 -10.79 -4.10
C ASP A 3 -1.92 -9.69 -4.35
N PRO A 4 -3.12 -10.02 -4.89
CA PRO A 4 -4.23 -9.07 -5.02
C PRO A 4 -4.49 -8.25 -3.75
N GLU A 5 -4.17 -8.82 -2.59
CA GLU A 5 -4.28 -8.18 -1.29
C GLU A 5 -3.45 -6.90 -1.17
N GLU A 6 -2.27 -6.83 -1.75
CA GLU A 6 -1.41 -5.64 -1.69
C GLU A 6 -2.01 -4.44 -2.46
N PHE A 7 -2.69 -4.73 -3.58
CA PHE A 7 -3.44 -3.70 -4.30
C PHE A 7 -4.67 -3.25 -3.50
N LEU A 8 -5.35 -4.19 -2.85
CA LEU A 8 -6.50 -3.87 -2.00
C LEU A 8 -6.11 -2.95 -0.84
N LYS A 9 -4.96 -3.17 -0.19
CA LYS A 9 -4.44 -2.27 0.86
C LYS A 9 -4.29 -0.82 0.37
N CYS A 10 -3.70 -0.64 -0.81
CA CYS A 10 -3.54 0.68 -1.41
C CYS A 10 -4.88 1.33 -1.76
N ILE A 11 -5.80 0.57 -2.37
CA ILE A 11 -7.13 1.06 -2.74
C ILE A 11 -7.99 1.36 -1.50
N TRP A 12 -7.81 0.61 -0.41
CA TRP A 12 -8.47 0.85 0.86
C TRP A 12 -8.17 2.24 1.43
N HIS A 13 -6.92 2.72 1.34
CA HIS A 13 -6.59 4.09 1.72
C HIS A 13 -7.37 5.12 0.87
N ALA A 14 -7.49 4.88 -0.44
CA ALA A 14 -8.28 5.76 -1.31
C ALA A 14 -9.77 5.73 -0.95
N PHE A 15 -10.32 4.56 -0.63
CA PHE A 15 -11.70 4.40 -0.17
C PHE A 15 -11.95 5.19 1.12
N THR A 16 -11.11 4.99 2.15
CA THR A 16 -11.25 5.69 3.44
C THR A 16 -11.07 7.20 3.31
N ALA A 17 -10.30 7.67 2.32
CA ALA A 17 -10.22 9.08 1.99
C ALA A 17 -11.52 9.65 1.37
N LEU A 18 -12.34 8.81 0.72
CA LEU A 18 -13.65 9.19 0.19
C LEU A 18 -14.76 9.11 1.26
N ASP A 19 -14.61 8.24 2.26
CA ASP A 19 -15.51 8.13 3.42
C ASP A 19 -15.32 9.29 4.39
N MET A 20 -15.89 10.44 4.05
CA MET A 20 -15.72 11.67 4.83
C MET A 20 -16.28 11.58 6.25
N ASP A 21 -17.29 10.74 6.46
CA ASP A 21 -17.96 10.59 7.76
C ASP A 21 -17.31 9.49 8.63
N ARG A 22 -16.30 8.78 8.11
CA ARG A 22 -15.62 7.65 8.77
C ARG A 22 -16.59 6.57 9.25
N ARG A 23 -17.64 6.32 8.47
CA ARG A 23 -18.69 5.32 8.77
C ARG A 23 -18.41 3.96 8.13
N GLY A 24 -17.26 3.82 7.47
CA GLY A 24 -16.92 2.71 6.60
C GLY A 24 -17.73 2.70 5.31
N LYS A 25 -18.25 3.85 4.86
CA LYS A 25 -19.22 3.92 3.76
C LYS A 25 -18.97 5.07 2.77
N VAL A 26 -19.11 4.80 1.47
CA VAL A 26 -18.88 5.76 0.37
C VAL A 26 -20.05 5.73 -0.62
N SER A 27 -20.34 6.85 -1.28
CA SER A 27 -21.45 6.90 -2.26
C SER A 27 -21.15 6.08 -3.53
N LYS A 28 -22.19 5.52 -4.16
CA LYS A 28 -22.08 4.71 -5.39
C LYS A 28 -21.40 5.46 -6.55
N SER A 29 -21.64 6.77 -6.67
CA SER A 29 -20.98 7.60 -7.69
C SER A 29 -19.48 7.76 -7.44
N GLN A 30 -19.06 7.94 -6.19
CA GLN A 30 -17.64 7.99 -5.82
C GLN A 30 -16.94 6.64 -6.07
N LEU A 31 -17.60 5.51 -5.77
CA LEU A 31 -17.04 4.18 -6.06
C LEU A 31 -16.96 3.89 -7.55
N LYS A 32 -17.96 4.31 -8.35
CA LYS A 32 -17.89 4.25 -9.82
C LYS A 32 -16.64 4.97 -10.35
N VAL A 33 -16.40 6.20 -9.87
CA VAL A 33 -15.22 6.99 -10.28
C VAL A 33 -13.92 6.32 -9.82
N LEU A 34 -13.87 5.82 -8.59
CA LEU A 34 -12.68 5.13 -8.08
C LEU A 34 -12.39 3.84 -8.87
N SER A 35 -13.40 3.00 -9.09
CA SER A 35 -13.29 1.76 -9.87
C SER A 35 -12.87 2.01 -11.31
N LEU A 36 -13.48 2.99 -11.98
CA LEU A 36 -13.11 3.36 -13.35
C LEU A 36 -11.64 3.79 -13.44
N ASN A 37 -11.16 4.62 -12.51
CA ASN A 37 -9.75 5.02 -12.50
C ASN A 37 -8.83 3.82 -12.24
N VAL A 38 -9.15 2.98 -11.27
CA VAL A 38 -8.38 1.76 -10.99
C VAL A 38 -8.30 0.85 -12.23
N CYS A 39 -9.44 0.60 -12.90
CA CYS A 39 -9.51 -0.15 -14.15
C CYS A 39 -8.67 0.50 -15.27
N ASN A 40 -8.78 1.81 -15.46
CA ASN A 40 -8.04 2.53 -16.50
C ASN A 40 -6.53 2.42 -16.31
N ILE A 41 -6.04 2.63 -15.08
CA ILE A 41 -4.60 2.49 -14.78
C ILE A 41 -4.23 1.03 -15.07
N MET A 42 -4.94 0.05 -14.50
CA MET A 42 -4.69 -1.39 -14.69
C MET A 42 -4.97 -1.94 -16.10
N LYS A 43 -5.38 -1.08 -17.06
CA LYS A 43 -5.72 -1.46 -18.44
C LYS A 43 -6.79 -2.56 -18.52
N ILE A 44 -7.71 -2.58 -17.56
CA ILE A 44 -8.83 -3.52 -17.50
C ILE A 44 -10.09 -2.80 -18.02
N PRO A 45 -10.87 -3.42 -18.92
CA PRO A 45 -12.16 -2.89 -19.32
C PRO A 45 -13.08 -2.73 -18.10
N PHE A 46 -13.55 -1.51 -17.87
CA PHE A 46 -14.52 -1.22 -16.83
C PHE A 46 -15.93 -1.50 -17.34
N ASP A 47 -16.67 -2.35 -16.63
CA ASP A 47 -18.09 -2.62 -16.89
C ASP A 47 -18.94 -2.02 -15.76
N PRO A 48 -19.63 -0.89 -16.00
CA PRO A 48 -20.50 -0.26 -15.01
C PRO A 48 -21.66 -1.16 -14.59
N CYS A 49 -22.16 -2.05 -15.47
CA CYS A 49 -23.29 -2.93 -15.17
C CYS A 49 -22.93 -3.94 -14.09
N VAL A 50 -21.70 -4.49 -14.11
CA VAL A 50 -21.22 -5.43 -13.08
C VAL A 50 -21.17 -4.77 -11.70
N LEU A 51 -20.73 -3.52 -11.62
CA LEU A 51 -20.75 -2.76 -10.37
C LEU A 51 -22.19 -2.48 -9.91
N GLU A 52 -23.06 -2.06 -10.83
CA GLU A 52 -24.46 -1.77 -10.53
C GLU A 52 -25.21 -3.00 -10.04
N ASP A 53 -25.03 -4.15 -10.69
CA ASP A 53 -25.63 -5.43 -10.31
C ASP A 53 -25.09 -5.93 -8.97
N HIS A 54 -23.79 -5.76 -8.71
CA HIS A 54 -23.20 -6.14 -7.42
C HIS A 54 -23.77 -5.34 -6.24
N PHE A 55 -24.19 -4.10 -6.48
CA PHE A 55 -24.72 -3.17 -5.46
C PHE A 55 -26.16 -2.76 -5.74
N LYS A 56 -26.95 -3.64 -6.38
CA LYS A 56 -28.33 -3.35 -6.83
C LYS A 56 -29.32 -3.22 -5.67
N ASP A 57 -29.12 -4.02 -4.62
CA ASP A 57 -29.98 -4.01 -3.43
C ASP A 57 -29.59 -2.92 -2.40
N ASP A 58 -28.51 -2.17 -2.65
CA ASP A 58 -27.98 -1.12 -1.75
C ASP A 58 -28.25 0.30 -2.29
N ASP A 59 -29.31 0.46 -3.10
CA ASP A 59 -29.64 1.73 -3.79
C ASP A 59 -30.14 2.84 -2.84
N THR A 60 -30.19 2.60 -1.53
CA THR A 60 -30.64 3.56 -0.51
C THR A 60 -29.56 4.00 0.48
N GLY A 61 -28.32 3.48 0.36
CA GLY A 61 -27.29 3.66 1.38
C GLY A 61 -25.87 3.85 0.83
N PRO A 62 -24.94 4.36 1.66
CA PRO A 62 -23.54 4.42 1.28
C PRO A 62 -22.92 3.01 1.43
N LEU A 63 -22.11 2.63 0.45
CA LEU A 63 -21.59 1.27 0.24
C LEU A 63 -20.45 0.96 1.21
N SER A 64 -20.48 -0.22 1.84
CA SER A 64 -19.50 -0.60 2.87
C SER A 64 -18.13 -0.96 2.31
N GLU A 65 -17.11 -0.74 3.12
CA GLU A 65 -15.72 -1.12 2.84
C GLU A 65 -15.57 -2.60 2.47
N GLN A 66 -16.18 -3.51 3.25
CA GLN A 66 -16.10 -4.96 2.99
C GLN A 66 -16.79 -5.34 1.67
N GLY A 67 -17.89 -4.67 1.32
CA GLY A 67 -18.56 -4.87 0.04
C GLY A 67 -17.67 -4.43 -1.13
N TYR A 68 -17.03 -3.26 -1.01
CA TYR A 68 -16.19 -2.73 -2.07
C TYR A 68 -14.88 -3.50 -2.26
N MET A 69 -14.17 -3.86 -1.18
CA MET A 69 -12.95 -4.66 -1.28
C MET A 69 -13.24 -6.03 -1.91
N ARG A 70 -14.38 -6.65 -1.55
CA ARG A 70 -14.82 -7.91 -2.16
C ARG A 70 -15.15 -7.76 -3.64
N TYR A 71 -15.80 -6.66 -4.04
CA TYR A 71 -16.03 -6.35 -5.45
C TYR A 71 -14.72 -6.23 -6.23
N LEU A 72 -13.77 -5.43 -5.73
CA LEU A 72 -12.47 -5.23 -6.37
C LEU A 72 -11.72 -6.56 -6.56
N SER A 73 -11.64 -7.35 -5.49
CA SER A 73 -10.98 -8.66 -5.50
C SER A 73 -11.56 -9.56 -6.60
N ASN A 74 -12.89 -9.72 -6.63
CA ASN A 74 -13.54 -10.68 -7.53
C ASN A 74 -13.62 -10.24 -9.00
N PHE A 75 -13.84 -8.95 -9.26
CA PHE A 75 -14.22 -8.49 -10.60
C PHE A 75 -13.13 -7.68 -11.31
N ILE A 76 -12.14 -7.20 -10.57
CA ILE A 76 -11.08 -6.35 -11.10
C ILE A 76 -9.71 -7.01 -10.89
N LEU A 77 -9.31 -7.29 -9.65
CA LEU A 77 -7.95 -7.70 -9.31
C LEU A 77 -7.65 -9.17 -9.64
N ASN A 78 -8.67 -10.03 -9.75
CA ASN A 78 -8.51 -11.43 -10.18
C ASN A 78 -8.33 -11.58 -11.71
N LYS A 79 -8.31 -10.48 -12.47
CA LYS A 79 -8.07 -10.54 -13.92
C LYS A 79 -6.56 -10.60 -14.21
N PRO A 80 -6.12 -11.39 -15.20
CA PRO A 80 -4.71 -11.43 -15.60
C PRO A 80 -4.28 -10.02 -16.02
N GLN A 81 -3.18 -9.56 -15.43
CA GLN A 81 -2.62 -8.25 -15.71
C GLN A 81 -1.36 -8.41 -16.55
N ASP A 82 -1.29 -7.69 -17.67
CA ASP A 82 -0.03 -7.45 -18.36
C ASP A 82 0.85 -6.52 -17.52
N ASP A 83 2.15 -6.49 -17.83
CA ASP A 83 3.17 -5.65 -17.21
C ASP A 83 2.63 -4.24 -16.87
N PHE A 84 2.24 -4.09 -15.60
CA PHE A 84 1.36 -3.01 -15.15
C PHE A 84 2.16 -2.00 -14.32
N ALA A 85 1.75 -0.74 -14.42
CA ALA A 85 2.28 0.36 -13.64
C ALA A 85 1.77 0.30 -12.19
N THR A 86 2.14 -0.75 -11.44
CA THR A 86 1.86 -0.92 -10.01
C THR A 86 2.14 0.35 -9.22
N LEU A 87 3.27 1.00 -9.50
CA LEU A 87 3.63 2.28 -8.90
C LEU A 87 2.70 3.43 -9.28
N GLU A 88 2.10 3.44 -10.49
CA GLU A 88 1.09 4.43 -10.86
C GLU A 88 -0.20 4.25 -10.06
N LEU A 89 -0.64 3.00 -9.84
CA LEU A 89 -1.79 2.72 -8.97
C LEU A 89 -1.51 3.18 -7.53
N PHE A 90 -0.32 2.89 -6.99
CA PHE A 90 0.04 3.35 -5.64
C PHE A 90 0.09 4.86 -5.56
N LYS A 91 0.70 5.52 -6.55
CA LYS A 91 0.72 6.98 -6.62
C LYS A 91 -0.69 7.56 -6.67
N PHE A 92 -1.58 6.97 -7.48
CA PHE A 92 -2.98 7.37 -7.53
C PHE A 92 -3.66 7.24 -6.16
N CYS A 93 -3.60 6.07 -5.53
CA CYS A 93 -4.17 5.83 -4.21
C CYS A 93 -3.60 6.77 -3.14
N TRP A 94 -2.29 6.96 -3.14
CA TRP A 94 -1.60 7.93 -2.28
C TRP A 94 -2.14 9.34 -2.48
N THR A 95 -2.27 9.80 -3.73
CA THR A 95 -2.70 11.18 -4.03
C THR A 95 -4.11 11.52 -3.54
N LEU A 96 -5.01 10.52 -3.52
CA LEU A 96 -6.34 10.66 -2.94
C LEU A 96 -6.31 10.71 -1.41
N SER A 97 -5.34 10.03 -0.81
CA SER A 97 -5.30 9.77 0.63
C SER A 97 -4.48 10.78 1.42
N TYR A 98 -3.33 11.21 0.91
CA TYR A 98 -2.35 11.96 1.72
C TYR A 98 -2.85 13.35 2.13
N LYS A 99 -3.65 14.03 1.28
CA LYS A 99 -4.04 15.43 1.50
C LYS A 99 -4.83 15.64 2.79
N LYS A 100 -5.55 14.61 3.24
CA LYS A 100 -6.40 14.65 4.44
C LYS A 100 -5.66 14.18 5.69
N ASN A 101 -4.53 13.51 5.54
CA ASN A 101 -3.90 12.76 6.62
C ASN A 101 -2.46 13.17 6.94
N LEU A 102 -1.73 13.79 5.99
CA LEU A 102 -0.36 14.21 6.28
C LEU A 102 -0.30 15.46 7.17
N SER A 103 0.53 15.35 8.20
CA SER A 103 0.94 16.49 9.01
C SER A 103 1.70 17.53 8.17
N ARG A 104 1.54 18.81 8.54
CA ARG A 104 2.22 19.95 7.89
C ARG A 104 3.69 20.09 8.30
N HIS A 105 4.15 19.32 9.29
CA HIS A 105 5.47 19.50 9.93
C HIS A 105 6.44 18.32 9.72
N LEU A 106 6.30 17.59 8.61
CA LEU A 106 7.22 16.51 8.27
C LEU A 106 8.59 17.07 7.82
N HIS A 107 9.67 16.49 8.33
CA HIS A 107 11.06 16.74 7.91
C HIS A 107 11.49 15.91 6.69
N ILE A 108 10.61 15.05 6.18
CA ILE A 108 10.81 14.28 4.95
C ILE A 108 10.01 14.87 3.80
N SER A 109 10.47 14.63 2.57
CA SER A 109 9.77 15.08 1.37
C SER A 109 8.45 14.31 1.18
N ARG A 110 7.55 14.84 0.35
CA ARG A 110 6.30 14.12 -0.02
C ARG A 110 6.60 12.80 -0.74
N ASP A 111 7.68 12.76 -1.51
CA ASP A 111 8.12 11.56 -2.22
C ASP A 111 8.63 10.49 -1.24
N ASP A 112 9.38 10.90 -0.22
CA ASP A 112 9.82 9.99 0.84
C ASP A 112 8.64 9.51 1.70
N ALA A 113 7.69 10.39 2.01
CA ALA A 113 6.45 10.00 2.69
C ALA A 113 5.63 8.98 1.87
N PHE A 114 5.61 9.11 0.54
CA PHE A 114 5.01 8.12 -0.36
C PHE A 114 5.72 6.76 -0.28
N LYS A 115 7.05 6.74 -0.27
CA LYS A 115 7.83 5.50 -0.13
C LYS A 115 7.60 4.81 1.21
N VAL A 116 7.60 5.58 2.30
CA VAL A 116 7.26 5.07 3.64
C VAL A 116 5.83 4.52 3.66
N TRP A 117 4.89 5.17 2.98
CA TRP A 117 3.52 4.65 2.83
C TRP A 117 3.46 3.34 2.04
N CYS A 118 4.24 3.18 0.97
CA CYS A 118 4.32 1.91 0.25
C CYS A 118 4.91 0.80 1.13
N ILE A 119 5.98 1.10 1.87
CA ILE A 119 6.59 0.16 2.83
C ILE A 119 5.58 -0.22 3.92
N PHE A 120 4.79 0.73 4.42
CA PHE A 120 3.71 0.43 5.36
C PHE A 120 2.73 -0.59 4.78
N ASN A 121 2.24 -0.39 3.56
CA ASN A 121 1.28 -1.32 2.96
C ASN A 121 1.86 -2.73 2.88
N PHE A 122 3.12 -2.83 2.42
CA PHE A 122 3.84 -4.09 2.32
C PHE A 122 3.98 -4.82 3.67
N LEU A 123 4.29 -4.08 4.75
CA LEU A 123 4.49 -4.66 6.09
C LEU A 123 3.21 -4.76 6.93
N SER A 124 2.09 -4.19 6.45
CA SER A 124 0.84 -4.17 7.21
C SER A 124 0.11 -5.50 7.17
N GLU A 125 -0.67 -5.77 8.21
CA GLU A 125 -1.52 -6.95 8.29
C GLU A 125 -2.62 -6.92 7.22
N ASN A 126 -3.02 -8.10 6.73
CA ASN A 126 -4.13 -8.28 5.77
C ASN A 126 -5.49 -8.19 6.49
N LYS A 127 -5.69 -7.11 7.24
CA LYS A 127 -6.89 -6.85 8.04
C LYS A 127 -7.19 -5.37 8.09
N TYR A 128 -8.45 -5.02 7.85
CA TYR A 128 -8.92 -3.66 7.97
C TYR A 128 -9.48 -3.33 9.37
N PRO A 129 -9.27 -2.10 9.89
CA PRO A 129 -8.44 -1.05 9.31
C PRO A 129 -6.96 -1.44 9.29
N LEU A 130 -6.19 -0.98 8.30
CA LEU A 130 -4.78 -1.38 8.16
C LEU A 130 -3.93 -0.85 9.32
N PHE A 131 -3.11 -1.74 9.85
CA PHE A 131 -2.10 -1.40 10.84
C PHE A 131 -0.84 -2.25 10.65
N ILE A 132 0.29 -1.70 11.07
CA ILE A 132 1.57 -2.40 11.17
C ILE A 132 1.81 -2.73 12.65
N ILE A 133 2.17 -3.97 12.96
CA ILE A 133 2.46 -4.40 14.34
C ILE A 133 3.84 -3.94 14.77
N THR A 134 4.06 -3.87 16.08
CA THR A 134 5.34 -3.40 16.66
C THR A 134 6.57 -4.13 16.10
N GLN A 135 6.48 -5.43 15.83
CA GLN A 135 7.58 -6.23 15.29
C GLN A 135 8.01 -5.74 13.89
N GLU A 136 7.03 -5.49 13.03
CA GLU A 136 7.25 -5.00 11.67
C GLU A 136 7.77 -3.55 11.66
N VAL A 137 7.30 -2.73 12.63
CA VAL A 137 7.88 -1.40 12.86
C VAL A 137 9.35 -1.54 13.24
N GLU A 138 9.69 -2.38 14.22
CA GLU A 138 11.08 -2.57 14.65
C GLU A 138 11.98 -3.07 13.51
N TYR A 139 11.47 -3.98 12.68
CA TYR A 139 12.14 -4.45 11.48
C TYR A 139 12.45 -3.30 10.51
N LEU A 140 11.46 -2.45 10.19
CA LEU A 140 11.68 -1.27 9.36
C LEU A 140 12.72 -0.32 9.97
N LEU A 141 12.68 -0.08 11.28
CA LEU A 141 13.62 0.82 11.93
C LEU A 141 15.05 0.28 11.91
N LYS A 142 15.22 -1.04 12.03
CA LYS A 142 16.52 -1.72 11.83
C LYS A 142 17.03 -1.48 10.42
N LEU A 143 16.20 -1.70 9.40
CA LEU A 143 16.58 -1.48 8.00
C LEU A 143 17.02 -0.03 7.74
N LEU A 144 16.20 0.95 8.14
CA LEU A 144 16.52 2.36 7.96
C LEU A 144 17.80 2.78 8.71
N THR A 145 18.01 2.25 9.92
CA THR A 145 19.22 2.54 10.70
C THR A 145 20.47 1.98 10.02
N ASN A 146 20.40 0.73 9.56
CA ASN A 146 21.50 0.07 8.87
C ASN A 146 21.82 0.76 7.53
N ALA A 147 20.81 1.14 6.76
CA ALA A 147 20.99 1.86 5.48
C ALA A 147 21.61 3.25 5.66
N MET A 148 21.47 3.88 6.83
CA MET A 148 22.20 5.12 7.17
C MET A 148 23.64 4.86 7.65
N GLY A 149 24.08 3.60 7.78
CA GLY A 149 25.39 3.21 8.29
C GLY A 149 25.51 3.25 9.82
N ASP A 150 24.38 3.33 10.53
CA ASP A 150 24.33 3.27 11.99
C ASP A 150 24.05 1.83 12.48
N VAL A 151 24.38 1.57 13.75
CA VAL A 151 24.04 0.29 14.41
C VAL A 151 22.71 0.43 15.15
N TRP A 152 21.78 -0.48 14.88
CA TRP A 152 20.53 -0.60 15.65
C TRP A 152 20.82 -1.01 17.10
N SER A 153 20.18 -0.35 18.05
CA SER A 153 20.25 -0.71 19.47
C SER A 153 18.85 -1.10 19.95
N GLU A 154 18.71 -2.32 20.48
CA GLU A 154 17.42 -2.94 20.86
C GLU A 154 16.57 -2.09 21.84
N GLY A 155 17.18 -1.17 22.60
CA GLY A 155 16.48 -0.24 23.49
C GLY A 155 15.82 0.98 22.81
N LYS A 156 16.19 1.32 21.56
CA LYS A 156 15.68 2.53 20.86
C LYS A 156 14.16 2.49 20.68
N LEU A 157 13.59 1.33 20.39
CA LEU A 157 12.14 1.21 20.22
C LEU A 157 11.38 1.57 21.51
N ALA A 158 11.90 1.15 22.66
CA ALA A 158 11.30 1.47 23.96
C ALA A 158 11.36 2.97 24.27
N GLU A 159 12.46 3.65 23.91
CA GLU A 159 12.59 5.11 24.02
C GLU A 159 11.53 5.81 23.15
N TYR A 160 11.32 5.33 21.92
CA TYR A 160 10.28 5.86 21.04
C TYR A 160 8.87 5.60 21.56
N HIS A 161 8.58 4.42 22.12
CA HIS A 161 7.27 4.14 22.72
C HIS A 161 6.86 5.16 23.79
N VAL A 162 7.85 5.64 24.57
CA VAL A 162 7.66 6.67 25.61
C VAL A 162 7.43 8.04 24.99
N GLU A 163 8.24 8.42 23.98
CA GLU A 163 8.15 9.74 23.33
C GLU A 163 6.86 9.92 22.51
N LEU A 164 6.38 8.85 21.87
CA LEU A 164 5.21 8.85 20.99
C LEU A 164 3.88 8.55 21.70
N SER A 165 3.89 8.26 23.01
CA SER A 165 2.71 7.74 23.71
C SER A 165 2.09 6.48 23.06
N LEU A 166 2.90 5.67 22.35
CA LEU A 166 2.50 4.36 21.80
C LEU A 166 2.20 3.32 22.88
N THR A 167 2.24 3.72 24.13
CA THR A 167 2.00 2.88 25.31
C THR A 167 0.60 2.26 25.36
N LYS A 168 -0.34 2.68 24.50
CA LYS A 168 -1.70 2.12 24.41
C LYS A 168 -1.94 1.18 23.22
N SER A 169 -1.24 1.30 22.10
CA SER A 169 -1.46 0.44 20.92
C SER A 169 -0.17 -0.26 20.48
N LYS A 170 -0.22 -1.60 20.38
CA LYS A 170 0.86 -2.44 19.83
C LYS A 170 0.96 -2.37 18.30
N SER A 171 0.49 -1.26 17.71
CA SER A 171 0.33 -1.11 16.27
C SER A 171 0.26 0.36 15.87
N LEU A 172 0.69 0.65 14.64
CA LEU A 172 0.62 1.97 14.01
C LEU A 172 -0.24 1.93 12.74
N THR A 173 -0.90 3.04 12.45
CA THR A 173 -1.45 3.32 11.12
C THR A 173 -0.36 3.85 10.19
N ALA A 174 -0.65 3.91 8.88
CA ALA A 174 0.28 4.46 7.89
C ALA A 174 0.72 5.89 8.23
N TRP A 175 -0.21 6.71 8.73
CA TRP A 175 0.03 8.12 9.01
C TRP A 175 0.89 8.30 10.27
N GLU A 176 0.65 7.51 11.30
CA GLU A 176 1.48 7.49 12.50
C GLU A 176 2.90 7.00 12.18
N LEU A 177 3.06 6.02 11.27
CA LEU A 177 4.39 5.59 10.81
C LEU A 177 5.12 6.70 10.03
N ILE A 178 4.41 7.41 9.15
CA ILE A 178 4.99 8.53 8.39
C ILE A 178 5.39 9.67 9.34
N GLU A 179 4.60 9.97 10.36
CA GLU A 179 4.95 10.94 11.39
C GLU A 179 6.13 10.46 12.23
N LEU A 180 6.19 9.17 12.55
CA LEU A 180 7.30 8.57 13.27
C LEU A 180 8.63 8.78 12.54
N VAL A 181 8.69 8.36 11.26
CA VAL A 181 9.88 8.48 10.41
C VAL A 181 10.18 9.95 10.07
N GLY A 182 9.13 10.70 9.74
CA GLY A 182 9.23 12.05 9.19
C GLY A 182 9.36 13.15 10.23
N VAL A 183 8.95 12.92 11.47
CA VAL A 183 9.06 13.92 12.54
C VAL A 183 10.02 13.47 13.60
N GLN A 184 10.02 12.23 14.09
CA GLN A 184 10.55 11.93 15.44
C GLN A 184 11.89 11.21 15.48
N LEU A 185 12.03 10.09 14.76
CA LEU A 185 13.19 9.19 14.90
C LEU A 185 14.53 9.81 14.51
N PHE A 186 14.49 10.67 13.49
CA PHE A 186 15.68 11.10 12.79
C PHE A 186 15.84 12.63 12.78
N LYS A 187 15.17 13.34 13.73
CA LYS A 187 15.28 14.80 13.91
C LYS A 187 16.72 15.31 13.93
N ASN A 188 17.62 14.51 14.53
CA ASN A 188 19.03 14.85 14.72
C ASN A 188 19.95 14.24 13.66
N LYS A 189 19.40 13.53 12.66
CA LYS A 189 20.15 12.93 11.56
C LYS A 189 20.12 13.83 10.34
N SER A 190 21.06 13.62 9.41
CA SER A 190 21.06 14.42 8.19
C SER A 190 19.83 14.05 7.33
N PRO A 191 19.07 15.04 6.83
CA PRO A 191 17.91 14.77 5.96
C PRO A 191 18.30 13.97 4.72
N SER A 192 19.49 14.19 4.17
CA SER A 192 19.99 13.47 2.99
C SER A 192 20.28 11.98 3.28
N ALA A 193 20.83 11.65 4.45
CA ALA A 193 21.04 10.26 4.84
C ALA A 193 19.70 9.53 5.03
N LEU A 194 18.72 10.20 5.64
CA LEU A 194 17.38 9.63 5.79
C LEU A 194 16.68 9.39 4.45
N THR A 195 16.72 10.37 3.53
CA THR A 195 16.16 10.19 2.18
C THR A 195 16.87 9.04 1.45
N ALA A 196 18.20 8.93 1.54
CA ALA A 196 18.96 7.83 0.94
C ALA A 196 18.55 6.47 1.53
N ALA A 197 18.43 6.36 2.85
CA ALA A 197 18.00 5.14 3.51
C ALA A 197 16.55 4.74 3.15
N ILE A 198 15.63 5.71 3.07
CA ILE A 198 14.25 5.46 2.63
C ILE A 198 14.24 4.94 1.19
N ASN A 199 15.07 5.51 0.30
CA ASN A 199 15.22 5.02 -1.07
C ASN A 199 15.73 3.59 -1.11
N GLU A 200 16.81 3.29 -0.39
CA GLU A 200 17.41 1.96 -0.36
C GLU A 200 16.41 0.90 0.13
N VAL A 201 15.73 1.15 1.26
CA VAL A 201 14.73 0.22 1.80
C VAL A 201 13.51 0.09 0.88
N PHE A 202 13.09 1.17 0.22
CA PHE A 202 12.01 1.11 -0.77
C PHE A 202 12.42 0.31 -2.01
N GLU A 203 13.65 0.48 -2.48
CA GLU A 203 14.19 -0.30 -3.59
C GLU A 203 14.29 -1.79 -3.24
N GLU A 204 14.75 -2.12 -2.03
CA GLU A 204 14.86 -3.49 -1.55
C GLU A 204 13.48 -4.15 -1.39
N LEU A 205 12.60 -3.57 -0.57
CA LEU A 205 11.34 -4.20 -0.18
C LEU A 205 10.26 -4.09 -1.25
N ILE A 206 10.21 -2.99 -2.01
CA ILE A 206 9.13 -2.75 -2.97
C ILE A 206 9.59 -3.03 -4.39
N LEU A 207 10.65 -2.35 -4.85
CA LEU A 207 11.09 -2.49 -6.24
C LEU A 207 11.76 -3.84 -6.51
N GLY A 208 12.48 -4.41 -5.54
CA GLY A 208 13.10 -5.72 -5.64
C GLY A 208 12.07 -6.81 -5.89
N ILE A 209 10.96 -6.78 -5.13
CA ILE A 209 9.83 -7.69 -5.31
C ILE A 209 9.15 -7.47 -6.67
N LEU A 210 8.95 -6.20 -7.08
CA LEU A 210 8.38 -5.89 -8.39
C LEU A 210 9.23 -6.46 -9.54
N LYS A 211 10.55 -6.29 -9.49
CA LYS A 211 11.49 -6.81 -10.51
C LYS A 211 11.47 -8.34 -10.56
N GLN A 212 11.56 -9.01 -9.41
CA GLN A 212 11.57 -10.48 -9.35
C GLN A 212 10.27 -11.10 -9.92
N VAL A 213 9.13 -10.46 -9.69
CA VAL A 213 7.84 -10.90 -10.24
C VAL A 213 7.85 -10.78 -11.76
N LEU A 214 8.35 -9.68 -12.33
CA LEU A 214 8.47 -9.49 -13.78
C LEU A 214 9.40 -10.52 -14.43
N GLU A 215 10.56 -10.76 -13.82
CA GLU A 215 11.51 -11.77 -14.31
C GLU A 215 10.91 -13.18 -14.32
N THR A 216 10.14 -13.53 -13.28
CA THR A 216 9.42 -14.81 -13.21
C THR A 216 8.35 -14.94 -14.30
N HIS A 217 7.60 -13.85 -14.58
CA HIS A 217 6.60 -13.81 -15.65
C HIS A 217 7.24 -13.93 -17.05
N MET A 218 8.41 -13.33 -17.27
CA MET A 218 9.19 -13.50 -18.50
C MET A 218 9.72 -14.93 -18.66
N GLN A 219 10.20 -15.56 -17.59
CA GLN A 219 10.69 -16.95 -17.68
C GLN A 219 9.57 -17.96 -18.00
N LEU A 220 8.36 -17.75 -17.46
CA LEU A 220 7.20 -18.61 -17.73
C LEU A 220 6.64 -18.41 -19.15
N SER A 221 6.72 -17.21 -19.71
CA SER A 221 6.28 -16.92 -21.09
C SER A 221 7.27 -17.35 -22.17
N VAL A 222 8.51 -17.67 -21.80
CA VAL A 222 9.59 -18.13 -22.70
C VAL A 222 9.72 -19.66 -22.75
N ILE A 223 8.94 -20.43 -21.97
CA ILE A 223 8.90 -21.89 -22.14
C ILE A 223 8.21 -22.20 -23.48
N PRO A 224 8.93 -22.68 -24.51
CA PRO A 224 8.29 -23.03 -25.77
C PRO A 224 7.35 -24.22 -25.52
N HIS A 225 6.13 -24.14 -26.01
CA HIS A 225 5.27 -25.31 -26.19
C HIS A 225 5.93 -26.29 -27.17
N TYR A 226 6.90 -27.07 -26.69
CA TYR A 226 7.47 -28.21 -27.42
C TYR A 226 7.54 -29.40 -26.48
N LYS A 227 6.50 -30.26 -26.61
CA LYS A 227 6.48 -31.72 -26.46
C LYS A 227 5.18 -32.16 -25.80
N VAL A 228 4.15 -32.40 -26.61
CA VAL A 228 3.36 -33.65 -26.56
C VAL A 228 2.85 -33.94 -27.97
N ALA A 229 3.74 -34.48 -28.81
CA ALA A 229 3.38 -35.17 -30.05
C ALA A 229 4.44 -36.25 -30.31
N ALA A 230 4.53 -37.19 -29.38
CA ALA A 230 5.12 -38.51 -29.60
C ALA A 230 4.61 -39.41 -28.47
N GLU A 231 4.09 -40.57 -28.85
CA GLU A 231 3.66 -41.69 -28.00
C GLU A 231 2.23 -41.60 -27.42
N LEU A 232 1.23 -41.90 -28.27
CA LEU A 232 0.53 -43.20 -28.32
C LEU A 232 -0.52 -43.21 -29.45
#